data_AF-A0A9R1X8L3-F1
#
_entry.id   AF-A0A9R1X8L3-F1
#
_cell.length_a   1.000
_cell.length_b   1.000
_cell.length_c   1.000
_cell.angle_alpha   90.00
_cell.angle_beta   90.00
_cell.angle_gamma   90.00
#
_symmetry.space_group_name_H-M   'P 1'
#
loop_
_entity.id
_entity.type
_entity.pdbx_description
1 polymer ?
#
loop_
_entity_poly.entity_id
_entity_poly.type
_entity_poly.pdbx_seq_one_letter_code
_entity_poly.pdbx_strand_id
1 'polypeptide(L)'
;MNPRSTMAASSASSTSSKRNVELQADHPCKCDMPSRVKISRTPDNPGKKFRVCQNSLSARTPRCNFWEWLEEDELGNLENEISICRKKLEEEKNSDLVFRQELDKVKSMLFTQKLHCLCYFSCMLKM
;
A
#
# COMPACT_ATOMS: atom_id res chain seq x y z
N MET A 1 -24.19 -41.40 -30.97
CA MET A 1 -24.59 -40.09 -31.51
C MET A 1 -24.31 -39.02 -30.45
N ASN A 2 -23.64 -37.93 -30.85
CA ASN A 2 -23.46 -36.62 -30.19
C ASN A 2 -22.57 -36.51 -28.92
N PRO A 3 -21.97 -35.34 -28.64
CA PRO A 3 -20.66 -34.93 -29.19
C PRO A 3 -19.68 -34.50 -28.06
N ARG A 4 -18.37 -34.35 -28.32
CA ARG A 4 -17.47 -33.72 -27.34
C ARG A 4 -16.62 -32.61 -27.95
N SER A 5 -17.07 -31.39 -27.73
CA SER A 5 -16.35 -30.15 -27.88
C SER A 5 -15.09 -30.13 -27.01
N THR A 6 -13.95 -29.75 -27.59
CA THR A 6 -12.74 -29.33 -26.87
C THR A 6 -12.18 -28.14 -27.62
N MET A 7 -12.58 -26.94 -27.20
CA MET A 7 -11.87 -26.04 -26.28
C MET A 7 -10.71 -25.31 -26.96
N ALA A 8 -10.93 -24.00 -27.15
CA ALA A 8 -9.96 -23.04 -27.62
C ALA A 8 -8.73 -23.06 -26.70
N ALA A 9 -7.55 -23.17 -27.29
CA ALA A 9 -6.28 -22.99 -26.60
C ALA A 9 -6.13 -21.50 -26.27
N SER A 10 -6.62 -21.09 -25.10
CA SER A 10 -6.27 -19.80 -24.51
C SER A 10 -4.77 -19.84 -24.21
N SER A 11 -4.00 -19.03 -24.95
CA SER A 11 -2.60 -18.75 -24.63
C SER A 11 -2.54 -18.25 -23.19
N ALA A 12 -2.03 -19.10 -22.29
CA ALA A 12 -1.78 -18.72 -20.92
C ALA A 12 -0.66 -17.69 -20.95
N SER A 13 -1.03 -16.41 -20.91
CA SER A 13 -0.11 -15.32 -20.66
C SER A 13 0.49 -15.54 -19.28
N SER A 14 1.62 -16.25 -19.24
CA SER A 14 2.45 -16.35 -18.06
C SER A 14 2.84 -14.93 -17.68
N THR A 15 2.21 -14.39 -16.65
CA THR A 15 2.60 -13.17 -15.96
C THR A 15 3.93 -13.48 -15.24
N SER A 16 4.99 -13.63 -16.03
CA SER A 16 6.35 -13.54 -15.53
C SER A 16 6.47 -12.13 -14.97
N SER A 17 6.42 -12.01 -13.64
CA SER A 17 6.73 -10.78 -12.93
C SER A 17 8.15 -10.35 -13.33
N LYS A 18 8.24 -9.57 -14.40
CA LYS A 18 9.43 -8.83 -14.76
C LYS A 18 9.71 -7.90 -13.58
N ARG A 19 10.55 -8.35 -12.66
CA ARG A 19 11.24 -7.47 -11.73
C ARG A 19 11.91 -6.44 -12.64
N ASN A 20 11.40 -5.22 -12.65
CA ASN A 20 11.93 -4.13 -13.44
C ASN A 20 13.38 -3.91 -12.98
N VAL A 21 14.35 -4.50 -13.68
CA VAL A 21 15.76 -4.26 -13.45
C VAL A 21 16.07 -3.02 -14.27
N GLU A 22 15.85 -1.87 -13.66
CA GLU A 22 16.16 -0.59 -14.29
C GLU A 22 17.69 -0.46 -14.36
N LEU A 23 18.18 -0.51 -15.60
CA LEU A 23 19.59 -0.29 -15.94
C LEU A 23 19.79 1.20 -16.18
N GLN A 24 20.77 1.78 -15.50
CA GLN A 24 21.11 3.19 -15.63
C GLN A 24 22.33 3.32 -16.57
N ALA A 25 22.06 3.54 -17.86
CA ALA A 25 23.09 3.67 -18.89
C ALA A 25 23.96 4.91 -18.69
N ASP A 26 23.35 6.02 -18.27
CA ASP A 26 24.02 7.31 -18.06
C ASP A 26 24.76 7.41 -16.72
N HIS A 27 24.64 6.38 -15.86
CA HIS A 27 25.32 6.28 -14.58
C HIS A 27 26.13 4.98 -14.49
N PRO A 28 27.28 4.91 -15.18
CA PRO A 28 28.12 3.74 -15.18
C PRO A 28 28.76 3.49 -13.81
N CYS A 29 29.08 2.23 -13.54
CA CYS A 29 29.93 1.86 -12.41
C CYS A 29 31.42 2.06 -12.75
N LYS A 30 32.31 1.72 -11.80
CA LYS A 30 33.79 1.76 -11.98
C LYS A 30 34.34 0.86 -13.10
N CYS A 31 33.49 0.05 -13.74
CA CYS A 31 33.86 -0.79 -14.88
C CYS A 31 33.37 -0.21 -16.22
N ASP A 32 32.89 1.04 -16.23
CA ASP A 32 32.27 1.71 -17.39
C ASP A 32 31.06 0.96 -17.97
N MET A 33 30.43 0.12 -17.14
CA MET A 33 29.22 -0.64 -17.48
C MET A 33 28.00 -0.06 -16.76
N PRO A 34 26.80 -0.13 -17.35
CA PRO A 34 25.57 0.38 -16.77
C PRO A 34 25.33 -0.18 -15.36
N SER A 35 25.00 0.70 -14.42
CA SER A 35 24.68 0.28 -13.06
C SER A 35 23.22 -0.22 -12.96
N ARG A 36 22.94 -1.00 -11.91
CA ARG A 36 21.62 -1.59 -11.63
C ARG A 36 21.02 -0.96 -10.40
N VAL A 37 19.77 -0.52 -10.50
CA VAL A 37 19.00 -0.03 -9.35
C VAL A 37 18.44 -1.20 -8.54
N LYS A 38 18.52 -1.09 -7.22
CA LYS A 38 17.93 -1.99 -6.24
C LYS A 38 17.23 -1.19 -5.15
N ILE A 39 16.22 -1.80 -4.54
CA ILE A 39 15.49 -1.25 -3.39
C ILE A 39 15.98 -1.94 -2.12
N SER A 40 16.36 -1.17 -1.13
CA SER A 40 16.79 -1.65 0.18
C SER A 40 15.62 -2.26 0.95
N ARG A 41 15.92 -3.39 1.59
CA ARG A 41 14.99 -4.16 2.42
C ARG A 41 15.43 -4.21 3.88
N THR A 42 16.47 -3.44 4.24
CA THR A 42 16.96 -3.41 5.61
C THR A 42 15.98 -2.63 6.49
N PRO A 43 15.80 -3.02 7.77
CA PRO A 43 14.94 -2.29 8.69
C PRO A 43 15.33 -0.82 8.86
N ASP A 44 16.64 -0.52 8.79
CA ASP A 44 17.16 0.85 8.97
C ASP A 44 16.95 1.73 7.73
N ASN A 45 16.81 1.14 6.54
CA ASN A 45 16.67 1.86 5.28
C ASN A 45 15.62 1.18 4.38
N PRO A 46 14.36 1.06 4.81
CA PRO A 46 13.34 0.37 4.02
C PRO A 46 12.97 1.23 2.81
N GLY A 47 12.89 0.62 1.62
CA GLY A 47 12.41 1.30 0.42
C GLY A 47 13.44 2.20 -0.29
N LYS A 48 14.56 2.56 0.35
CA LYS A 48 15.59 3.41 -0.27
C LYS A 48 16.23 2.73 -1.48
N LYS A 49 16.36 3.45 -2.59
CA LYS A 49 16.97 2.96 -3.82
C LYS A 49 18.49 3.16 -3.81
N PHE A 50 19.22 2.20 -4.33
CA PHE A 50 20.67 2.27 -4.49
C PHE A 50 21.10 1.62 -5.80
N ARG A 51 22.24 2.06 -6.34
CA ARG A 51 22.84 1.52 -7.55
C ARG A 51 24.03 0.62 -7.23
N VAL A 52 24.15 -0.49 -7.96
CA VAL A 52 25.27 -1.44 -7.85
C VAL A 52 25.79 -1.87 -9.21
N CYS A 53 27.04 -2.33 -9.27
CA CYS A 53 27.56 -2.96 -10.47
C CYS A 53 26.84 -4.30 -10.73
N GLN A 54 26.62 -4.62 -12.01
CA GLN A 54 26.07 -5.91 -12.43
C GLN A 54 27.00 -7.08 -12.07
N ASN A 55 28.31 -6.82 -12.08
CA ASN A 55 29.34 -7.81 -11.77
C ASN A 55 29.70 -7.85 -10.28
N SER A 56 28.96 -7.17 -9.40
CA SER A 56 29.23 -7.14 -7.96
C SER A 56 29.33 -8.52 -7.31
N LEU A 57 28.58 -9.50 -7.84
CA LEU A 57 28.57 -10.90 -7.37
C LEU A 57 29.02 -11.89 -8.45
N SER A 58 29.62 -11.41 -9.54
CA SER A 58 30.09 -12.29 -10.62
C SER A 58 31.28 -13.11 -10.15
N ALA A 59 31.27 -14.41 -10.45
CA ALA A 59 32.41 -15.30 -10.27
C ALA A 59 33.31 -15.38 -11.51
N ARG A 60 32.85 -14.86 -12.66
CA ARG A 60 33.54 -14.97 -13.96
C ARG A 60 34.35 -13.73 -14.34
N THR A 61 34.09 -12.60 -13.70
CA THR A 61 34.74 -11.32 -13.97
C THR A 61 35.30 -10.75 -12.66
N PRO A 62 36.31 -9.87 -12.72
CA PRO A 62 36.77 -9.15 -11.54
C PRO A 62 35.60 -8.49 -10.83
N ARG A 63 35.48 -8.73 -9.52
CA ARG A 63 34.36 -8.21 -8.72
C ARG A 63 34.47 -6.69 -8.64
N CYS A 64 33.35 -6.02 -8.92
CA CYS A 64 33.24 -4.57 -8.80
C CYS A 64 32.44 -4.21 -7.55
N ASN A 65 33.07 -3.50 -6.62
CA ASN A 65 32.48 -3.07 -5.36
C ASN A 65 31.76 -1.72 -5.47
N PHE A 66 31.29 -1.36 -6.67
CA PHE A 66 30.51 -0.14 -6.85
C PHE A 66 29.15 -0.27 -6.17
N TRP A 67 28.88 0.69 -5.28
CA TRP A 67 27.64 0.85 -4.55
C TRP A 67 27.45 2.33 -4.23
N GLU A 68 26.24 2.84 -4.41
CA GLU A 68 25.91 4.23 -4.11
C GLU A 68 24.40 4.38 -3.90
N TRP A 69 23.99 5.27 -2.99
CA TRP A 69 22.58 5.62 -2.86
C TRP A 69 22.11 6.37 -4.10
N LEU A 70 20.87 6.11 -4.51
CA LEU A 70 20.16 7.05 -5.36
C LEU A 70 19.53 8.06 -4.40
N GLU A 71 19.95 9.31 -4.51
CA GLU A 71 19.18 10.40 -3.91
C GLU A 71 17.81 10.35 -4.56
N GLU A 72 16.78 10.15 -3.74
CA GLU A 72 15.41 10.22 -4.22
C GLU A 72 15.10 11.70 -4.35
N ASP A 73 14.75 12.15 -5.55
CA ASP A 73 14.36 13.54 -5.81
C ASP A 73 13.39 13.98 -4.71
N GLU A 74 13.57 15.17 -4.14
CA GLU A 74 12.77 15.68 -3.00
C GLU A 74 11.26 15.49 -3.20
N LEU A 75 10.83 15.52 -4.45
CA LEU A 75 9.46 15.27 -4.90
C LEU A 75 8.95 13.87 -4.55
N GLY A 76 9.75 12.82 -4.77
CA GLY A 76 9.36 11.43 -4.46
C GLY A 76 9.24 11.18 -2.96
N ASN A 77 10.10 11.81 -2.16
CA ASN A 77 9.98 11.75 -0.70
C ASN A 77 8.71 12.48 -0.23
N LEU A 78 8.44 13.67 -0.77
CA LEU A 78 7.24 14.44 -0.44
C LEU A 78 5.95 13.68 -0.81
N GLU A 79 5.90 13.02 -1.96
CA GLU A 79 4.75 12.21 -2.37
C GLU A 79 4.48 11.03 -1.41
N ASN A 80 5.55 10.38 -0.94
CA ASN A 80 5.44 9.32 0.06
C ASN A 80 4.91 9.86 1.39
N GLU A 81 5.43 10.99 1.86
CA GLU A 81 4.96 11.65 3.09
C GLU A 81 3.49 12.06 2.97
N ILE A 82 3.08 12.68 1.86
CA ILE A 82 1.68 13.05 1.59
C ILE A 82 0.78 11.81 1.59
N SER A 83 1.22 10.70 0.98
CA SER A 83 0.48 9.44 0.94
C SER A 83 0.27 8.86 2.35
N ILE A 84 1.30 8.88 3.19
CA ILE A 84 1.22 8.43 4.59
C ILE A 84 0.25 9.32 5.37
N CYS A 85 0.38 10.64 5.26
CA CYS A 85 -0.50 11.59 5.92
C CYS A 85 -1.97 11.41 5.51
N ARG A 86 -2.24 11.15 4.23
CA ARG A 86 -3.60 10.91 3.72
C ARG A 86 -4.24 9.68 4.35
N LYS A 87 -3.51 8.57 4.46
CA LYS A 87 -4.02 7.34 5.08
C LYS A 87 -4.38 7.53 6.56
N LYS A 88 -3.51 8.20 7.32
CA LYS A 88 -3.77 8.50 8.74
C LYS A 88 -5.04 9.34 8.92
N LEU A 89 -5.22 10.35 8.07
CA LEU A 89 -6.41 11.20 8.12
C LEU A 89 -7.70 10.43 7.76
N GLU A 90 -7.61 9.46 6.85
CA GLU A 90 -8.74 8.59 6.50
C GLU A 90 -9.09 7.62 7.64
N GLU A 91 -8.10 7.08 8.34
CA GLU A 91 -8.28 6.26 9.55
C GLU A 91 -8.94 7.05 10.68
N GLU A 92 -8.46 8.27 10.97
CA GLU A 92 -9.06 9.16 11.97
C GLU A 92 -10.50 9.51 11.61
N LYS A 93 -10.76 9.89 10.35
CA LYS A 93 -12.12 10.19 9.88
C LYS A 93 -13.04 8.97 10.01
N ASN A 94 -12.55 7.77 9.72
CA ASN A 94 -13.33 6.55 9.88
C ASN A 94 -13.64 6.27 11.36
N SER A 95 -12.67 6.47 12.25
CA SER A 95 -12.88 6.37 13.70
C SER A 95 -13.95 7.36 14.21
N ASP A 96 -13.88 8.61 13.75
CA ASP A 96 -14.87 9.65 14.09
C ASP A 96 -16.28 9.32 13.59
N LEU A 97 -16.39 8.76 12.39
CA LEU A 97 -17.68 8.31 11.83
C LEU A 97 -18.28 7.19 12.67
N VAL A 98 -17.48 6.21 13.09
CA VAL A 98 -17.92 5.13 13.97
C VAL A 98 -18.41 5.70 15.30
N PHE A 99 -17.66 6.62 15.90
CA PHE A 99 -18.05 7.25 17.16
C PHE A 99 -19.38 8.03 17.05
N ARG A 100 -19.57 8.79 15.97
CA ARG A 100 -20.85 9.49 15.71
C ARG A 100 -22.01 8.52 15.57
N GLN A 101 -21.80 7.40 14.89
CA GLN A 101 -22.83 6.37 14.72
C GLN A 101 -23.25 5.77 16.06
N GLU A 102 -22.29 5.54 16.97
CA GLU A 102 -22.60 5.08 18.34
C GLU A 102 -23.38 6.12 19.15
N LEU A 103 -23.03 7.40 19.05
CA LEU A 103 -23.80 8.47 19.70
C LEU A 103 -25.24 8.53 19.20
N ASP A 104 -25.47 8.37 17.90
CA ASP A 104 -26.82 8.40 17.34
C ASP A 104 -27.65 7.19 17.76
N LYS A 105 -27.03 6.01 17.95
CA LYS A 105 -27.69 4.86 18.60
C LYS A 105 -28.11 5.19 20.04
N VAL A 106 -27.22 5.75 20.84
CA VAL A 106 -27.50 6.11 22.24
C VAL A 106 -28.59 7.18 22.33
N LYS A 107 -28.55 8.20 21.47
CA LYS A 107 -29.60 9.23 21.39
C LYS A 107 -30.96 8.62 21.04
N SER A 108 -31.00 7.71 20.07
CA SER A 108 -32.23 7.01 19.68
C SER A 108 -32.81 6.22 20.86
N MET A 109 -31.99 5.46 21.58
CA MET A 109 -32.42 4.74 22.79
C MET A 109 -33.00 5.67 23.85
N LEU A 110 -32.33 6.80 24.14
CA LEU A 110 -32.80 7.78 25.11
C LEU A 110 -34.13 8.40 24.68
N PHE A 111 -34.30 8.66 23.38
CA PHE A 111 -35.54 9.18 22.83
C PHE A 111 -36.69 8.19 23.01
N THR A 112 -36.49 6.91 22.65
CA THR A 112 -37.48 5.84 22.87
C THR A 112 -37.82 5.67 24.35
N GLN A 113 -36.81 5.70 25.23
CA GLN A 113 -37.04 5.59 26.67
C GLN A 113 -37.87 6.76 27.21
N LYS A 114 -37.59 8.00 26.77
CA LYS A 114 -38.39 9.18 27.14
C LYS A 114 -39.85 9.05 26.71
N LEU A 115 -40.09 8.61 25.47
CA LEU A 115 -41.46 8.39 24.98
C LEU A 115 -42.20 7.33 25.79
N HIS A 116 -41.51 6.23 26.12
CA HIS A 116 -42.07 5.18 26.96
C HIS A 116 -42.48 5.72 28.32
N CYS A 117 -41.62 6.47 29.02
CA CYS A 117 -41.95 7.08 30.31
C CYS A 117 -43.15 8.04 30.22
N LEU A 118 -43.25 8.84 29.16
CA LEU A 118 -44.39 9.75 28.94
C LEU A 118 -45.70 9.00 28.74
N CYS A 119 -45.68 7.90 27.98
CA CYS A 119 -46.85 7.02 27.79
C CYS A 119 -47.31 6.42 29.12
N TYR A 120 -46.38 5.86 29.92
CA TYR A 120 -46.70 5.30 31.24
C TYR A 120 -47.31 6.37 32.17
N PHE A 121 -46.73 7.57 32.20
CA PHE A 121 -47.23 8.66 33.04
C PHE A 121 -48.65 9.11 32.62
N SER A 122 -48.92 9.20 31.32
CA SER A 122 -50.25 9.54 30.78
C SER A 122 -51.32 8.49 31.11
N CYS A 123 -50.96 7.21 31.17
CA CYS A 123 -51.87 6.14 31.59
C CYS A 123 -52.20 6.22 33.08
N MET A 124 -51.20 6.45 33.93
CA MET A 124 -51.39 6.53 35.38
C MET A 124 -52.26 7.73 35.82
N LEU A 125 -52.22 8.84 35.09
CA LEU A 125 -53.05 10.03 35.37
C LEU A 125 -54.53 9.88 34.98
N LYS A 126 -54.89 8.84 34.21
CA LYS A 126 -56.28 8.58 33.78
C LYS A 126 -57.01 7.54 34.64
N MET A 127 -56.34 6.97 35.65
CA MET A 127 -56.91 6.05 36.63
C MET A 127 -57.32 6.82 37.88
#